data_AF-A0A6L5HC68-F1
#
_entry.id   AF-A0A6L5HC68-F1
#
_cell.length_a   1.000
_cell.length_b   1.000
_cell.length_c   1.000
_cell.angle_alpha   90.00
_cell.angle_beta   90.00
_cell.angle_gamma   90.00
#
_symmetry.space_group_name_H-M   'P 1'
#
loop_
_entity.id
_entity.type
_entity.pdbx_description
1 polymer ?
#
loop_
_entity_poly.entity_id
_entity_poly.type
_entity_poly.pdbx_seq_one_letter_code
_entity_poly.pdbx_strand_id
1 'polypeptide(L)'
;MSDFSPLNIFKSQAKQLARDQGLKLSVAQETLVQKAGFADYHEFSVVAQRNLKDPRLMLAVFGIKDFSQAIHEDDVYANLDLELEDQLSGAIADTNASGFTIDALEVETADYSDATGKLSLEVSLTYQGQQDQERMYHGAAFYLKATVELLRRDGIWLLAEKGVVISSGESDADRDRRSEQEYWATVEEARSSNRMSMAQALAIELGISVDDAELLSGAEITTNESDDGLVYSYWINLEPEAEGELRADLLARFGSLEYELDPNFFDDVEHEF
;
A
#
# COMPACT_ATOMS: atom_id res chain seq x y z
N MET A 1 -31.07 -23.90 17.60
CA MET A 1 -30.20 -23.92 16.39
C MET A 1 -30.62 -22.75 15.53
N SER A 2 -29.68 -21.96 15.05
CA SER A 2 -29.97 -20.80 14.20
C SER A 2 -30.58 -21.22 12.87
N ASP A 3 -31.51 -20.44 12.32
CA ASP A 3 -32.13 -20.67 11.01
C ASP A 3 -31.09 -20.70 9.88
N PHE A 4 -29.95 -20.06 10.09
CA PHE A 4 -28.84 -19.98 9.13
C PHE A 4 -27.78 -21.08 9.30
N SER A 5 -27.98 -22.01 10.23
CA SER A 5 -27.12 -23.20 10.30
C SER A 5 -27.32 -24.07 9.06
N PRO A 6 -26.28 -24.79 8.58
CA PRO A 6 -26.38 -25.62 7.38
C PRO A 6 -27.52 -26.62 7.42
N LEU A 7 -27.78 -27.19 8.61
CA LEU A 7 -28.89 -28.12 8.84
C LEU A 7 -30.27 -27.48 8.61
N ASN A 8 -30.46 -26.25 9.07
CA ASN A 8 -31.74 -25.56 8.93
C ASN A 8 -31.94 -25.04 7.50
N ILE A 9 -30.89 -24.54 6.86
CA ILE A 9 -30.89 -24.21 5.43
C ILE A 9 -31.28 -25.43 4.60
N PHE A 10 -30.62 -26.57 4.82
CA PHE A 10 -30.89 -27.81 4.09
C PHE A 10 -32.33 -28.31 4.31
N LYS A 11 -32.84 -28.24 5.54
CA LYS A 11 -34.25 -28.56 5.83
C LYS A 11 -35.21 -27.65 5.10
N SER A 12 -34.89 -26.37 4.93
CA SER A 12 -35.70 -25.43 4.16
C SER A 12 -35.74 -25.83 2.69
N GLN A 13 -34.58 -26.10 2.08
CA GLN A 13 -34.48 -26.59 0.70
C GLN A 13 -35.25 -27.90 0.49
N ALA A 14 -35.15 -28.85 1.43
CA ALA A 14 -35.89 -30.11 1.36
C ALA A 14 -37.42 -29.90 1.45
N LYS A 15 -37.88 -28.94 2.26
CA LYS A 15 -39.30 -28.57 2.32
C LYS A 15 -39.79 -27.95 1.01
N GLN A 16 -38.98 -27.11 0.38
CA GLN A 16 -39.30 -26.52 -0.91
C GLN A 16 -39.38 -27.60 -1.98
N LEU A 17 -38.37 -28.47 -2.09
CA LEU A 17 -38.38 -29.60 -3.01
C LEU A 17 -39.60 -30.52 -2.82
N ALA A 18 -39.95 -30.83 -1.57
CA ALA A 18 -41.12 -31.63 -1.24
C ALA A 18 -42.43 -30.99 -1.73
N ARG A 19 -42.56 -29.67 -1.62
CA ARG A 19 -43.72 -28.93 -2.12
C ARG A 19 -43.75 -28.92 -3.65
N ASP A 20 -42.62 -28.61 -4.28
CA ASP A 20 -42.52 -28.45 -5.73
C ASP A 20 -42.74 -29.78 -6.48
N GLN A 21 -42.32 -30.89 -5.88
CA GLN A 21 -42.42 -32.22 -6.49
C GLN A 21 -43.55 -33.08 -5.89
N GLY A 22 -44.33 -32.56 -4.93
CA GLY A 22 -45.38 -33.32 -4.25
C GLY A 22 -44.87 -34.55 -3.48
N LEU A 23 -43.63 -34.52 -3.00
CA LEU A 23 -42.98 -35.64 -2.31
C LEU A 23 -43.21 -35.57 -0.79
N LYS A 24 -43.08 -36.71 -0.11
CA LYS A 24 -42.93 -36.73 1.35
C LYS A 24 -41.61 -36.08 1.73
N LEU A 25 -41.60 -35.29 2.81
CA LEU A 25 -40.40 -34.58 3.29
C LEU A 25 -39.19 -35.51 3.50
N SER A 26 -39.41 -36.72 4.05
CA SER A 26 -38.34 -37.70 4.25
C SER A 26 -37.69 -38.16 2.93
N VAL A 27 -38.49 -38.33 1.88
CA VAL A 27 -38.00 -38.70 0.54
C VAL A 27 -37.23 -37.54 -0.06
N ALA A 28 -37.72 -36.30 0.08
CA ALA A 28 -37.02 -35.11 -0.40
C ALA A 28 -35.67 -34.90 0.30
N GLN A 29 -35.61 -35.13 1.62
CA GLN A 29 -34.36 -35.08 2.40
C GLN A 29 -33.34 -36.11 1.90
N GLU A 30 -33.72 -37.39 1.81
CA GLU A 30 -32.83 -38.44 1.32
C GLU A 30 -32.36 -38.19 -0.12
N THR A 31 -33.25 -37.69 -0.97
CA THR A 31 -32.91 -37.36 -2.36
C THR A 31 -31.84 -36.27 -2.42
N LEU A 32 -31.96 -35.21 -1.62
CA LEU A 32 -30.97 -34.13 -1.58
C LEU A 32 -29.65 -34.58 -0.97
N VAL A 33 -29.68 -35.40 0.09
CA VAL A 33 -28.50 -35.97 0.74
C VAL A 33 -27.70 -36.82 -0.24
N GLN A 34 -28.38 -37.74 -0.95
CA GLN A 34 -27.74 -38.61 -1.94
C GLN A 34 -27.21 -37.81 -3.13
N LYS A 35 -27.97 -36.79 -3.59
CA LYS A 35 -27.51 -35.87 -4.65
C LYS A 35 -26.26 -35.10 -4.24
N ALA A 36 -26.13 -34.75 -2.96
CA ALA A 36 -24.96 -34.11 -2.40
C ALA A 36 -23.78 -35.08 -2.15
N GLY A 37 -23.98 -36.40 -2.36
CA GLY A 37 -22.92 -37.40 -2.19
C GLY A 37 -22.70 -37.87 -0.75
N PHE A 38 -23.73 -37.76 0.09
CA PHE A 38 -23.77 -38.39 1.42
C PHE A 38 -24.55 -39.70 1.37
N ALA A 39 -24.20 -40.67 2.23
CA ALA A 39 -24.85 -41.97 2.28
C ALA A 39 -26.28 -41.88 2.84
N ASP A 40 -26.47 -41.09 3.89
CA ASP A 40 -27.75 -40.88 4.56
C ASP A 40 -27.80 -39.53 5.29
N TYR A 41 -29.01 -39.15 5.74
CA TYR A 41 -29.23 -37.88 6.44
C TYR A 41 -28.47 -37.79 7.78
N HIS A 42 -28.13 -38.93 8.39
CA HIS A 42 -27.36 -38.95 9.63
C HIS A 42 -25.89 -38.55 9.36
N GLU A 43 -25.24 -39.11 8.33
CA GLU A 43 -23.91 -38.69 7.88
C GLU A 43 -23.89 -37.18 7.60
N PHE A 44 -24.84 -36.69 6.80
CA PHE A 44 -24.98 -35.26 6.50
C PHE A 44 -25.06 -34.41 7.78
N SER A 45 -25.89 -34.83 8.74
CA SER A 45 -26.09 -34.08 9.99
C SER A 45 -24.84 -34.03 10.86
N VAL A 46 -24.06 -35.12 10.89
CA VAL A 46 -22.79 -35.19 11.62
C VAL A 46 -21.75 -34.30 10.96
N VAL A 47 -21.64 -34.33 9.63
CA VAL A 47 -20.70 -33.48 8.87
C VAL A 47 -21.04 -32.01 9.06
N ALA A 48 -22.32 -31.64 8.98
CA ALA A 48 -22.80 -30.28 9.19
C ALA A 48 -22.47 -29.69 10.57
N GLN A 49 -22.31 -30.52 11.59
CA GLN A 49 -21.93 -30.07 12.94
C GLN A 49 -20.42 -30.02 13.16
N ARG A 50 -19.64 -30.80 12.39
CA ARG A 50 -18.20 -30.96 12.59
C ARG A 50 -17.35 -30.14 11.63
N ASN A 51 -17.80 -29.98 10.40
CA ASN A 51 -17.05 -29.32 9.34
C ASN A 51 -17.99 -28.58 8.37
N LEU A 52 -18.13 -27.27 8.59
CA LEU A 52 -18.87 -26.38 7.69
C LEU A 52 -18.24 -26.25 6.30
N LYS A 53 -16.93 -26.51 6.17
CA LYS A 53 -16.18 -26.39 4.92
C LYS A 53 -16.07 -27.71 4.14
N ASP A 54 -16.85 -28.74 4.49
CA ASP A 54 -16.92 -29.95 3.66
C ASP A 54 -17.44 -29.58 2.26
N PRO A 55 -16.71 -29.86 1.16
CA PRO A 55 -17.10 -29.41 -0.18
C PRO A 55 -18.48 -29.90 -0.63
N ARG A 56 -18.92 -31.09 -0.17
CA ARG A 56 -20.26 -31.63 -0.48
C ARG A 56 -21.33 -30.82 0.22
N LEU A 57 -21.08 -30.46 1.48
CA LEU A 57 -21.98 -29.62 2.26
C LEU A 57 -22.03 -28.20 1.69
N MET A 58 -20.88 -27.61 1.36
CA MET A 58 -20.76 -26.28 0.79
C MET A 58 -21.61 -26.14 -0.48
N LEU A 59 -21.45 -27.07 -1.42
CA LEU A 59 -22.23 -27.08 -2.65
C LEU A 59 -23.73 -27.31 -2.40
N ALA A 60 -24.09 -28.27 -1.55
CA ALA A 60 -25.49 -28.62 -1.31
C ALA A 60 -26.26 -27.50 -0.58
N VAL A 61 -25.62 -26.89 0.41
CA VAL A 61 -26.26 -25.92 1.30
C VAL A 61 -26.11 -24.51 0.74
N PHE A 62 -24.91 -24.11 0.34
CA PHE A 62 -24.56 -22.74 -0.03
C PHE A 62 -24.45 -22.50 -1.53
N GLY A 63 -24.41 -23.55 -2.35
CA GLY A 63 -24.29 -23.45 -3.82
C GLY A 63 -22.86 -23.20 -4.33
N ILE A 64 -21.91 -22.98 -3.42
CA ILE A 64 -20.52 -22.61 -3.70
C ILE A 64 -19.57 -23.67 -3.15
N LYS A 65 -18.33 -23.74 -3.67
CA LYS A 65 -17.33 -24.71 -3.16
C LYS A 65 -16.54 -24.17 -1.98
N ASP A 66 -16.34 -22.86 -1.96
CA ASP A 66 -15.63 -22.12 -0.93
C ASP A 66 -16.34 -20.78 -0.70
N PHE A 67 -16.33 -20.26 0.53
CA PHE A 67 -16.97 -18.99 0.86
C PHE A 67 -16.34 -17.81 0.10
N SER A 68 -15.05 -17.87 -0.21
CA SER A 68 -14.39 -16.87 -1.06
C SER A 68 -15.02 -16.74 -2.43
N GLN A 69 -15.67 -17.79 -2.95
CA GLN A 69 -16.30 -17.76 -4.27
C GLN A 69 -17.65 -17.04 -4.28
N ALA A 70 -18.26 -16.78 -3.10
CA ALA A 70 -19.57 -16.13 -3.02
C ALA A 70 -19.58 -14.73 -3.63
N ILE A 71 -18.43 -14.04 -3.65
CA ILE A 71 -18.29 -12.71 -4.23
C ILE A 71 -18.36 -12.69 -5.76
N HIS A 72 -18.12 -13.84 -6.41
CA HIS A 72 -18.12 -13.99 -7.86
C HIS A 72 -19.46 -14.47 -8.42
N GLU A 73 -20.49 -14.59 -7.57
CA GLU A 73 -21.86 -14.80 -8.05
C GLU A 73 -22.34 -13.55 -8.80
N ASP A 74 -23.02 -13.75 -9.95
CA ASP A 74 -23.30 -12.69 -10.95
C ASP A 74 -23.92 -11.42 -10.33
N ASP A 75 -24.93 -11.58 -9.48
CA ASP A 75 -25.61 -10.44 -8.84
C ASP A 75 -24.74 -9.79 -7.75
N VAL A 76 -23.90 -10.55 -7.06
CA VAL A 76 -23.07 -10.03 -5.96
C VAL A 76 -21.96 -9.14 -6.52
N TYR A 77 -21.27 -9.61 -7.55
CA TYR A 77 -20.15 -8.90 -8.15
C TYR A 77 -20.61 -7.58 -8.80
N ALA A 78 -21.73 -7.61 -9.54
CA ALA A 78 -22.29 -6.40 -10.14
C ALA A 78 -22.76 -5.37 -9.10
N ASN A 79 -23.39 -5.83 -8.00
CA ASN A 79 -23.81 -4.93 -6.93
C ASN A 79 -22.60 -4.35 -6.16
N LEU A 80 -21.52 -5.12 -6.01
CA LEU A 80 -20.27 -4.62 -5.42
C LEU A 80 -19.65 -3.51 -6.27
N ASP A 81 -19.58 -3.72 -7.60
CA ASP A 81 -19.04 -2.73 -8.54
C ASP A 81 -19.81 -1.40 -8.48
N LEU A 82 -21.15 -1.47 -8.47
CA LEU A 82 -22.03 -0.29 -8.32
C LEU A 82 -21.85 0.43 -6.98
N GLU A 83 -21.73 -0.32 -5.88
CA GLU A 83 -21.50 0.25 -4.55
C GLU A 83 -20.12 0.93 -4.46
N LEU A 84 -19.10 0.36 -5.08
CA LEU A 84 -17.77 0.97 -5.16
C LEU A 84 -17.80 2.26 -5.99
N GLU A 85 -18.51 2.26 -7.13
CA GLU A 85 -18.69 3.46 -7.95
C GLU A 85 -19.33 4.61 -7.15
N ASP A 86 -20.38 4.32 -6.38
CA ASP A 86 -21.05 5.31 -5.53
C ASP A 86 -20.12 5.86 -4.44
N GLN A 87 -19.47 4.96 -3.68
CA GLN A 87 -18.58 5.35 -2.58
C GLN A 87 -17.34 6.11 -3.06
N LEU A 88 -16.80 5.76 -4.24
CA LEU A 88 -15.59 6.37 -4.81
C LEU A 88 -15.90 7.52 -5.77
N SER A 89 -17.17 7.84 -6.03
CA SER A 89 -17.59 8.87 -6.99
C SER A 89 -16.83 10.20 -6.82
N GLY A 90 -16.61 10.64 -5.58
CA GLY A 90 -15.81 11.83 -5.28
C GLY A 90 -14.34 11.69 -5.67
N ALA A 91 -13.70 10.57 -5.29
CA ALA A 91 -12.30 10.31 -5.63
C ALA A 91 -12.10 10.14 -7.15
N ILE A 92 -13.05 9.48 -7.83
CA ILE A 92 -13.08 9.31 -9.28
C ILE A 92 -13.16 10.67 -9.98
N ALA A 93 -13.94 11.61 -9.46
CA ALA A 93 -14.07 12.95 -10.02
C ALA A 93 -12.74 13.74 -10.00
N ASP A 94 -11.84 13.42 -9.07
CA ASP A 94 -10.50 13.99 -9.00
C ASP A 94 -9.51 13.31 -9.97
N THR A 95 -9.92 12.23 -10.65
CA THR A 95 -9.12 11.55 -11.67
C THR A 95 -9.46 12.02 -13.08
N ASN A 96 -8.53 11.79 -14.02
CA ASN A 96 -8.78 11.95 -15.45
C ASN A 96 -9.15 10.62 -16.14
N ALA A 97 -9.69 9.67 -15.38
CA ALA A 97 -10.12 8.37 -15.87
C ALA A 97 -11.66 8.22 -15.79
N SER A 98 -12.20 7.28 -16.57
CA SER A 98 -13.64 6.99 -16.62
C SER A 98 -13.90 5.51 -16.87
N GLY A 99 -15.14 5.07 -16.68
CA GLY A 99 -15.50 3.66 -16.86
C GLY A 99 -14.74 2.76 -15.89
N PHE A 100 -14.74 3.14 -14.61
CA PHE A 100 -14.08 2.38 -13.58
C PHE A 100 -14.78 1.03 -13.37
N THR A 101 -13.97 -0.01 -13.24
CA THR A 101 -14.43 -1.37 -12.95
C THR A 101 -13.44 -2.06 -12.03
N ILE A 102 -13.88 -3.09 -11.32
CA ILE A 102 -12.97 -3.99 -10.60
C ILE A 102 -12.07 -4.73 -11.61
N ASP A 103 -10.78 -4.44 -11.60
CA ASP A 103 -9.77 -5.10 -12.45
C ASP A 103 -9.24 -6.39 -11.80
N ALA A 104 -8.88 -6.29 -10.52
CA ALA A 104 -8.40 -7.41 -9.72
C ALA A 104 -9.12 -7.44 -8.38
N LEU A 105 -9.47 -8.65 -7.92
CA LEU A 105 -10.09 -8.88 -6.62
C LEU A 105 -9.53 -10.16 -6.01
N GLU A 106 -9.03 -10.05 -4.79
CA GLU A 106 -8.54 -11.16 -3.98
C GLU A 106 -9.26 -11.17 -2.63
N VAL A 107 -9.73 -12.35 -2.23
CA VAL A 107 -10.34 -12.56 -0.91
C VAL A 107 -9.25 -13.01 0.05
N GLU A 108 -8.92 -12.18 1.04
CA GLU A 108 -7.92 -12.48 2.08
C GLU A 108 -8.50 -13.46 3.11
N THR A 109 -9.71 -13.17 3.60
CA THR A 109 -10.38 -13.98 4.62
C THR A 109 -11.88 -14.09 4.35
N ALA A 110 -12.47 -15.20 4.80
CA ALA A 110 -13.90 -15.46 4.67
C ALA A 110 -14.43 -16.12 5.95
N ASP A 111 -15.36 -15.45 6.63
CA ASP A 111 -15.97 -15.90 7.87
C ASP A 111 -17.50 -15.92 7.78
N TYR A 112 -18.10 -17.10 7.99
CA TYR A 112 -19.54 -17.28 7.97
C TYR A 112 -20.10 -17.44 9.38
N SER A 113 -21.07 -16.60 9.72
CA SER A 113 -21.75 -16.62 11.01
C SER A 113 -23.08 -17.36 10.93
N ASP A 114 -23.13 -18.59 11.47
CA ASP A 114 -24.37 -19.36 11.63
C ASP A 114 -25.44 -18.60 12.42
N ALA A 115 -25.06 -17.69 13.33
CA ALA A 115 -26.01 -16.96 14.17
C ALA A 115 -26.79 -15.89 13.40
N THR A 116 -26.14 -15.25 12.44
CA THR A 116 -26.70 -14.10 11.70
C THR A 116 -26.98 -14.40 10.23
N GLY A 117 -26.42 -15.49 9.69
CA GLY A 117 -26.46 -15.80 8.26
C GLY A 117 -25.63 -14.87 7.40
N LYS A 118 -24.71 -14.11 8.02
CA LYS A 118 -23.79 -13.20 7.35
C LYS A 118 -22.51 -13.91 7.00
N LEU A 119 -22.03 -13.67 5.78
CA LEU A 119 -20.69 -13.99 5.33
C LEU A 119 -19.89 -12.71 5.23
N SER A 120 -18.84 -12.57 6.04
CA SER A 120 -17.92 -11.45 6.00
C SER A 120 -16.69 -11.85 5.22
N LEU A 121 -16.36 -11.07 4.19
CA LEU A 121 -15.20 -11.24 3.34
C LEU A 121 -14.28 -10.04 3.51
N GLU A 122 -13.01 -10.27 3.83
CA GLU A 122 -11.98 -9.24 3.70
C GLU A 122 -11.37 -9.37 2.31
N VAL A 123 -11.36 -8.27 1.56
CA VAL A 123 -10.93 -8.25 0.17
C VAL A 123 -9.89 -7.18 -0.06
N SER A 124 -8.91 -7.51 -0.91
CA SER A 124 -8.04 -6.54 -1.55
C SER A 124 -8.42 -6.47 -3.02
N LEU A 125 -8.67 -5.26 -3.52
CA LEU A 125 -9.10 -5.07 -4.90
C LEU A 125 -8.46 -3.86 -5.54
N THR A 126 -8.32 -3.93 -6.87
CA THR A 126 -7.88 -2.83 -7.72
C THR A 126 -9.08 -2.35 -8.52
N TYR A 127 -9.46 -1.10 -8.33
CA TYR A 127 -10.55 -0.45 -9.03
C TYR A 127 -9.96 0.51 -10.06
N GLN A 128 -10.11 0.19 -11.34
CA GLN A 128 -9.35 0.81 -12.41
C GLN A 128 -10.27 1.43 -13.47
N GLY A 129 -9.96 2.66 -13.86
CA GLY A 129 -10.62 3.38 -14.94
C GLY A 129 -9.76 3.44 -16.20
N GLN A 130 -10.42 3.73 -17.31
CA GLN A 130 -9.77 4.03 -18.58
C GLN A 130 -9.38 5.50 -18.62
N GLN A 131 -8.08 5.76 -18.73
CA GLN A 131 -7.56 7.10 -18.87
C GLN A 131 -7.93 7.70 -20.23
N ASP A 132 -8.39 8.95 -20.21
CA ASP A 132 -8.57 9.74 -21.42
C ASP A 132 -7.20 10.16 -22.00
N GLN A 133 -6.88 9.68 -23.21
CA GLN A 133 -5.59 9.94 -23.87
C GLN A 133 -5.38 11.41 -24.22
N GLU A 134 -6.45 12.21 -24.29
CA GLU A 134 -6.37 13.65 -24.57
C GLU A 134 -6.11 14.48 -23.31
N ARG A 135 -6.10 13.86 -22.11
CA ARG A 135 -5.90 14.53 -20.83
C ARG A 135 -4.54 14.20 -20.22
N MET A 136 -4.01 15.17 -19.48
CA MET A 136 -2.81 14.97 -18.67
C MET A 136 -3.07 13.87 -17.63
N TYR A 137 -2.09 12.98 -17.44
CA TYR A 137 -2.21 11.88 -16.47
C TYR A 137 -2.48 12.41 -15.07
N HIS A 138 -3.56 11.93 -14.46
CA HIS A 138 -3.91 12.24 -13.09
C HIS A 138 -4.66 11.05 -12.47
N GLY A 139 -3.90 10.00 -12.19
CA GLY A 139 -4.38 8.75 -11.60
C GLY A 139 -5.45 8.02 -12.41
N ALA A 140 -5.41 6.69 -12.40
CA ALA A 140 -6.38 5.84 -13.09
C ALA A 140 -6.76 4.59 -12.29
N ALA A 141 -6.12 4.34 -11.15
CA ALA A 141 -6.35 3.16 -10.35
C ALA A 141 -6.41 3.48 -8.85
N PHE A 142 -7.32 2.81 -8.16
CA PHE A 142 -7.41 2.78 -6.70
C PHE A 142 -7.12 1.38 -6.20
N TYR A 143 -6.21 1.28 -5.23
CA TYR A 143 -5.87 0.04 -4.55
C TYR A 143 -6.54 0.05 -3.18
N LEU A 144 -7.52 -0.84 -3.01
CA LEU A 144 -8.42 -0.81 -1.87
C LEU A 144 -8.28 -2.06 -1.02
N LYS A 145 -8.50 -1.88 0.28
CA LYS A 145 -8.89 -2.95 1.19
C LYS A 145 -10.29 -2.67 1.69
N ALA A 146 -11.15 -3.67 1.65
CA ALA A 146 -12.53 -3.53 2.04
C ALA A 146 -13.04 -4.77 2.78
N THR A 147 -14.07 -4.58 3.58
CA THR A 147 -14.88 -5.66 4.12
C THR A 147 -16.19 -5.70 3.36
N VAL A 148 -16.55 -6.86 2.83
CA VAL A 148 -17.78 -7.13 2.09
C VAL A 148 -18.63 -8.11 2.88
N GLU A 149 -19.82 -7.67 3.30
CA GLU A 149 -20.82 -8.51 3.95
C GLU A 149 -21.86 -9.01 2.96
N LEU A 150 -22.03 -10.33 2.90
CA LEU A 150 -23.03 -11.02 2.10
C LEU A 150 -24.09 -11.68 2.98
N LEU A 151 -25.31 -11.73 2.47
CA LEU A 151 -26.46 -12.39 3.07
C LEU A 151 -26.96 -13.47 2.13
N ARG A 152 -27.39 -14.60 2.69
CA ARG A 152 -28.06 -15.64 1.91
C ARG A 152 -29.57 -15.60 2.10
N ARG A 153 -30.32 -15.37 1.02
CA ARG A 153 -31.79 -15.36 1.01
C ARG A 153 -32.31 -16.15 -0.18
N ASP A 154 -33.35 -16.94 0.03
CA ASP A 154 -34.01 -17.75 -1.02
C ASP A 154 -33.05 -18.60 -1.89
N GLY A 155 -31.93 -19.02 -1.30
CA GLY A 155 -30.93 -19.86 -1.96
C GLY A 155 -29.81 -19.10 -2.68
N ILE A 156 -29.92 -17.79 -2.83
CA ILE A 156 -28.96 -16.92 -3.51
C ILE A 156 -28.18 -16.04 -2.53
N TRP A 157 -26.96 -15.67 -2.92
CA TRP A 157 -26.13 -14.69 -2.20
C TRP A 157 -26.47 -13.28 -2.66
N LEU A 158 -26.56 -12.37 -1.70
CA LEU A 158 -26.89 -10.97 -1.93
C LEU A 158 -25.92 -10.11 -1.12
N LEU A 159 -25.55 -8.95 -1.66
CA LEU A 159 -24.82 -7.94 -0.91
C LEU A 159 -25.70 -7.43 0.25
N ALA A 160 -25.13 -7.31 1.45
CA ALA A 160 -25.85 -6.74 2.59
C ALA A 160 -26.10 -5.23 2.35
N GLU A 161 -27.15 -4.69 2.98
CA GLU A 161 -27.37 -3.24 2.99
C GLU A 161 -26.20 -2.55 3.70
N LYS A 162 -25.52 -1.61 3.03
CA LYS A 162 -24.24 -1.04 3.48
C LYS A 162 -23.20 -2.11 3.78
N GLY A 163 -23.20 -3.17 2.96
CA GLY A 163 -22.34 -4.33 3.14
C GLY A 163 -20.89 -4.09 2.75
N VAL A 164 -20.56 -2.96 2.12
CA VAL A 164 -19.19 -2.64 1.69
C VAL A 164 -18.63 -1.53 2.57
N VAL A 165 -17.51 -1.82 3.22
CA VAL A 165 -16.77 -0.84 4.04
C VAL A 165 -15.34 -0.82 3.56
N ILE A 166 -14.93 0.28 2.94
CA ILE A 166 -13.52 0.52 2.55
C ILE A 166 -12.73 0.87 3.80
N SER A 167 -11.76 0.04 4.16
CA SER A 167 -10.90 0.22 5.34
C SER A 167 -9.66 1.07 5.02
N SER A 168 -9.13 0.94 3.82
CA SER A 168 -8.03 1.75 3.31
C SER A 168 -8.08 1.84 1.79
N GLY A 169 -7.62 2.96 1.24
CA GLY A 169 -7.44 3.14 -0.20
C GLY A 169 -6.23 4.02 -0.50
N GLU A 170 -5.50 3.68 -1.56
CA GLU A 170 -4.44 4.53 -2.14
C GLU A 170 -4.68 4.63 -3.64
N SER A 171 -4.48 5.81 -4.23
CA SER A 171 -4.42 5.94 -5.69
C SER A 171 -3.04 5.59 -6.22
N ASP A 172 -2.95 5.24 -7.50
CA ASP A 172 -1.68 5.16 -8.23
C ASP A 172 -0.89 6.49 -8.17
N ALA A 173 -1.56 7.63 -8.30
CA ALA A 173 -0.93 8.94 -8.15
C ALA A 173 -0.29 9.15 -6.77
N ASP A 174 -0.89 8.62 -5.70
CA ASP A 174 -0.31 8.67 -4.35
C ASP A 174 0.93 7.79 -4.23
N ARG A 175 0.91 6.61 -4.86
CA ARG A 175 2.06 5.71 -4.92
C ARG A 175 3.22 6.33 -5.67
N ASP A 176 2.96 6.94 -6.82
CA ASP A 176 3.97 7.63 -7.64
C ASP A 176 4.63 8.76 -6.83
N ARG A 177 3.82 9.60 -6.17
CA ARG A 177 4.32 10.69 -5.32
C ARG A 177 5.20 10.18 -4.17
N ARG A 178 4.82 9.07 -3.52
CA ARG A 178 5.61 8.47 -2.44
C ARG A 178 6.95 7.96 -2.95
N SER A 179 6.96 7.26 -4.09
CA SER A 179 8.19 6.76 -4.71
C SER A 179 9.14 7.89 -5.13
N GLU A 180 8.62 9.00 -5.65
CA GLU A 180 9.43 10.19 -5.93
C GLU A 180 10.05 10.77 -4.66
N GLN A 181 9.29 10.86 -3.56
CA GLN A 181 9.79 11.36 -2.27
C GLN A 181 10.90 10.46 -1.70
N GLU A 182 10.72 9.14 -1.75
CA GLU A 182 11.71 8.16 -1.31
C GLU A 182 13.00 8.24 -2.14
N TYR A 183 12.87 8.42 -3.46
CA TYR A 183 14.00 8.64 -4.34
C TYR A 183 14.78 9.90 -3.95
N TRP A 184 14.09 11.04 -3.77
CA TRP A 184 14.74 12.29 -3.39
C TRP A 184 15.35 12.24 -2.00
N ALA A 185 14.72 11.55 -1.04
CA ALA A 185 15.29 11.33 0.29
C ALA A 185 16.61 10.54 0.20
N THR A 186 16.65 9.51 -0.64
CA THR A 186 17.87 8.72 -0.89
C THR A 186 18.95 9.56 -1.55
N VAL A 187 18.59 10.41 -2.52
CA VAL A 187 19.53 11.34 -3.18
C VAL A 187 20.09 12.35 -2.17
N GLU A 188 19.26 12.88 -1.28
CA GLU A 188 19.71 13.83 -0.26
C GLU A 188 20.57 13.15 0.81
N GLU A 189 20.24 11.92 1.22
CA GLU A 189 21.08 11.13 2.12
C GLU A 189 22.44 10.82 1.48
N ALA A 190 22.47 10.47 0.20
CA ALA A 190 23.72 10.28 -0.53
C ALA A 190 24.55 11.58 -0.58
N ARG A 191 23.90 12.73 -0.83
CA ARG A 191 24.56 14.05 -0.82
C ARG A 191 25.09 14.41 0.57
N SER A 192 24.29 14.24 1.61
CA SER A 192 24.70 14.57 2.98
C SER A 192 25.81 13.65 3.49
N SER A 193 25.78 12.36 3.14
CA SER A 193 26.84 11.40 3.50
C SER A 193 28.20 11.69 2.83
N ASN A 194 28.19 12.49 1.76
CA ASN A 194 29.38 12.88 1.01
C ASN A 194 29.87 14.29 1.38
N ARG A 195 29.20 15.00 2.30
CA ARG A 195 29.69 16.27 2.84
C ARG A 195 30.78 15.99 3.86
N MET A 196 31.82 16.81 3.83
CA MET A 196 32.97 16.74 4.73
C MET A 196 32.98 17.95 5.67
N SER A 197 33.59 17.81 6.84
CA SER A 197 33.73 18.96 7.75
C SER A 197 34.68 20.01 7.14
N MET A 198 34.57 21.27 7.60
CA MET A 198 35.49 22.34 7.18
C MET A 198 36.96 21.95 7.36
N ALA A 199 37.29 21.27 8.47
CA ALA A 199 38.62 20.75 8.74
C ALA A 199 39.05 19.68 7.72
N GLN A 200 38.16 18.78 7.33
CA GLN A 200 38.47 17.76 6.31
C GLN A 200 38.72 18.39 4.93
N ALA A 201 37.92 19.38 4.55
CA ALA A 201 38.11 20.11 3.29
C ALA A 201 39.43 20.89 3.29
N LEU A 202 39.75 21.61 4.37
CA LEU A 202 41.03 22.31 4.52
C LEU A 202 42.23 21.35 4.54
N ALA A 203 42.08 20.17 5.17
CA ALA A 203 43.14 19.16 5.18
C ALA A 203 43.47 18.66 3.78
N ILE A 204 42.45 18.42 2.95
CA ILE A 204 42.60 18.01 1.55
C ILE A 204 43.23 19.13 0.71
N GLU A 205 42.68 20.35 0.82
CA GLU A 205 43.11 21.51 0.04
C GLU A 205 44.57 21.91 0.34
N LEU A 206 44.94 21.97 1.62
CA LEU A 206 46.28 22.38 2.06
C LEU A 206 47.28 21.20 2.14
N GLY A 207 46.81 19.96 1.98
CA GLY A 207 47.63 18.76 2.10
C GLY A 207 48.24 18.56 3.49
N ILE A 208 47.46 18.83 4.54
CA ILE A 208 47.85 18.73 5.96
C ILE A 208 47.02 17.65 6.67
N SER A 209 47.32 17.37 7.94
CA SER A 209 46.51 16.42 8.73
C SER A 209 45.15 17.04 9.11
N VAL A 210 44.14 16.19 9.35
CA VAL A 210 42.82 16.68 9.80
C VAL A 210 42.92 17.38 11.16
N ASP A 211 43.76 16.88 12.06
CA ASP A 211 43.99 17.49 13.39
C ASP A 211 44.59 18.90 13.26
N ASP A 212 45.52 19.12 12.32
CA ASP A 212 46.08 20.44 12.05
C ASP A 212 45.06 21.37 11.38
N ALA A 213 44.22 20.82 10.49
CA ALA A 213 43.18 21.58 9.82
C ALA A 213 42.02 21.97 10.75
N GLU A 214 41.73 21.20 11.80
CA GLU A 214 40.77 21.59 12.85
C GLU A 214 41.19 22.91 13.52
N LEU A 215 42.48 23.11 13.78
CA LEU A 215 43.00 24.37 14.33
C LEU A 215 42.73 25.56 13.40
N LEU A 216 42.69 25.33 12.09
CA LEU A 216 42.51 26.38 11.08
C LEU A 216 41.04 26.60 10.69
N SER A 217 40.12 25.77 11.16
CA SER A 217 38.71 25.81 10.76
C SER A 217 37.98 27.12 11.13
N GLY A 218 38.51 27.88 12.09
CA GLY A 218 38.01 29.20 12.50
C GLY A 218 38.63 30.40 11.77
N ALA A 219 39.55 30.16 10.82
CA ALA A 219 40.23 31.22 10.11
C ALA A 219 39.26 32.09 9.28
N GLU A 220 39.54 33.40 9.23
CA GLU A 220 38.69 34.35 8.52
C GLU A 220 38.75 34.12 7.01
N ILE A 221 37.58 34.07 6.37
CA ILE A 221 37.44 33.88 4.93
C ILE A 221 36.79 35.11 4.32
N THR A 222 37.45 35.65 3.30
CA THR A 222 36.98 36.81 2.55
C THR A 222 36.69 36.43 1.11
N THR A 223 35.59 36.95 0.58
CA THR A 223 35.16 36.66 -0.78
C THR A 223 35.89 37.55 -1.78
N ASN A 224 36.42 36.96 -2.85
CA ASN A 224 36.92 37.68 -4.01
C ASN A 224 35.83 37.73 -5.08
N GLU A 225 35.05 38.80 -5.10
CA GLU A 225 33.91 38.98 -6.00
C GLU A 225 34.05 40.21 -6.91
N SER A 226 33.40 40.17 -8.07
CA SER A 226 33.24 41.35 -8.95
C SER A 226 32.24 42.37 -8.38
N ASP A 227 32.27 43.59 -8.93
CA ASP A 227 31.32 44.66 -8.59
C ASP A 227 29.84 44.28 -8.84
N ASP A 228 29.57 43.25 -9.65
CA ASP A 228 28.24 42.69 -9.91
C ASP A 228 27.90 41.42 -9.09
N GLY A 229 28.78 41.02 -8.16
CA GLY A 229 28.55 39.97 -7.17
C GLY A 229 28.87 38.54 -7.63
N LEU A 230 29.67 38.37 -8.71
CA LEU A 230 30.18 37.05 -9.10
C LEU A 230 31.45 36.73 -8.31
N VAL A 231 31.41 35.64 -7.55
CA VAL A 231 32.57 35.14 -6.78
C VAL A 231 33.54 34.42 -7.72
N TYR A 232 34.80 34.84 -7.71
CA TYR A 232 35.88 34.19 -8.47
C TYR A 232 36.67 33.20 -7.61
N SER A 233 36.84 33.51 -6.33
CA SER A 233 37.59 32.70 -5.36
C SER A 233 37.31 33.19 -3.94
N TYR A 234 37.87 32.49 -2.96
CA TYR A 234 37.88 32.93 -1.56
C TYR A 234 39.31 33.04 -1.07
N TRP A 235 39.58 34.00 -0.18
CA TRP A 235 40.86 34.13 0.50
C TRP A 235 40.69 33.77 1.97
N ILE A 236 41.43 32.77 2.42
CA ILE A 236 41.48 32.38 3.82
C ILE A 236 42.75 32.93 4.47
N ASN A 237 42.61 33.61 5.61
CA ASN A 237 43.72 34.12 6.39
C ASN A 237 44.03 33.17 7.55
N LEU A 238 45.08 32.37 7.39
CA LEU A 238 45.53 31.39 8.38
C LEU A 238 46.43 32.00 9.46
N GLU A 239 46.82 33.28 9.35
CA GLU A 239 47.76 33.90 10.29
C GLU A 239 47.31 33.93 11.76
N PRO A 240 46.02 34.17 12.08
CA PRO A 240 45.55 34.17 13.46
C PRO A 240 45.58 32.79 14.13
N GLU A 241 45.39 31.73 13.35
CA GLU A 241 45.16 30.36 13.86
C GLU A 241 46.37 29.43 13.68
N ALA A 242 47.27 29.73 12.73
CA ALA A 242 48.46 28.91 12.48
C ALA A 242 49.57 29.19 13.51
N GLU A 243 49.82 28.24 14.41
CA GLU A 243 50.88 28.30 15.42
C GLU A 243 52.00 27.26 15.21
N GLY A 244 53.18 27.53 15.78
CA GLY A 244 54.25 26.54 15.93
C GLY A 244 54.77 25.91 14.64
N GLU A 245 54.83 24.57 14.62
CA GLU A 245 55.34 23.79 13.48
C GLU A 245 54.42 23.87 12.25
N LEU A 246 53.09 23.94 12.46
CA LEU A 246 52.10 24.09 11.38
C LEU A 246 52.31 25.40 10.62
N ARG A 247 52.50 26.51 11.32
CA ARG A 247 52.81 27.81 10.71
C ARG A 247 54.07 27.76 9.85
N ALA A 248 55.13 27.14 10.37
CA ALA A 248 56.40 27.02 9.65
C ALA A 248 56.27 26.16 8.39
N ASP A 249 55.49 25.08 8.45
CA ASP A 249 55.22 24.21 7.31
C ASP A 249 54.39 24.93 6.22
N LEU A 250 53.30 25.61 6.60
CA LEU A 250 52.46 26.38 5.68
C LEU A 250 53.26 27.49 4.97
N LEU A 251 54.06 28.26 5.72
CA LEU A 251 54.94 29.28 5.13
C LEU A 251 56.01 28.69 4.22
N ALA A 252 56.55 27.51 4.55
CA ALA A 252 57.53 26.84 3.71
C ALA A 252 56.92 26.31 2.40
N ARG A 253 55.66 25.85 2.43
CA ARG A 253 54.95 25.29 1.28
C ARG A 253 54.38 26.37 0.35
N PHE A 254 53.67 27.34 0.92
CA PHE A 254 52.88 28.31 0.16
C PHE A 254 53.51 29.71 0.10
N GLY A 255 54.52 29.98 0.93
CA GLY A 255 55.20 31.28 0.98
C GLY A 255 54.39 32.40 1.64
N SER A 256 53.15 32.14 2.02
CA SER A 256 52.21 33.04 2.70
C SER A 256 51.29 32.25 3.63
N LEU A 257 50.66 32.94 4.59
CA LEU A 257 49.56 32.40 5.41
C LEU A 257 48.18 32.87 4.91
N GLU A 258 48.15 33.70 3.87
CA GLU A 258 46.95 33.94 3.07
C GLU A 258 46.95 32.95 1.90
N TYR A 259 45.86 32.21 1.75
CA TYR A 259 45.69 31.18 0.73
C TYR A 259 44.40 31.40 -0.07
N GLU A 260 44.45 31.16 -1.38
CA GLU A 260 43.30 31.28 -2.27
C GLU A 260 42.60 29.91 -2.40
N LEU A 261 41.35 29.83 -1.97
CA LEU A 261 40.49 28.67 -2.12
C LEU A 261 39.72 28.75 -3.45
N ASP A 262 39.52 27.58 -4.07
CA ASP A 262 38.70 27.45 -5.28
C ASP A 262 37.27 27.96 -5.05
N PRO A 263 36.62 28.59 -6.04
CA PRO A 263 35.23 29.03 -5.90
C PRO A 263 34.24 27.91 -5.56
N ASN A 264 34.56 26.64 -5.81
CA ASN A 264 33.73 25.48 -5.46
C ASN A 264 34.16 24.80 -4.14
N PHE A 265 35.10 25.39 -3.38
CA PHE A 265 35.65 24.78 -2.17
C PHE A 265 34.57 24.38 -1.15
N PHE A 266 33.49 25.15 -1.05
CA PHE A 266 32.41 24.90 -0.10
C PHE A 266 31.31 23.94 -0.59
N ASP A 267 31.35 23.50 -1.85
CA ASP A 267 30.26 22.71 -2.45
C ASP A 267 29.99 21.39 -1.70
N ASP A 268 31.06 20.79 -1.17
CA ASP A 268 31.03 19.53 -0.42
C ASP A 268 31.27 19.73 1.10
N VAL A 269 31.27 20.96 1.60
CA VAL A 269 31.50 21.25 3.04
C VAL A 269 30.17 21.29 3.79
N GLU A 270 30.09 20.65 4.96
CA GLU A 270 28.94 20.80 5.85
C GLU A 270 28.81 22.27 6.30
N HIS A 271 27.78 22.96 5.81
CA HIS A 271 27.42 24.27 6.33
C HIS A 271 26.73 24.11 7.70
N GLU A 272 27.45 24.38 8.79
CA GLU A 272 26.80 24.72 10.06
C GLU A 272 26.20 26.13 9.91
N PHE A 273 24.86 26.21 9.84
CA PHE A 273 24.10 27.47 9.91
C PHE A 273 23.78 27.84 11.35
#